data_AF-A0A2H6NCF2-F1
#
_entry.id   AF-A0A2H6NCF2-F1
#
_cell.length_a   1.000
_cell.length_b   1.000
_cell.length_c   1.000
_cell.angle_alpha   90.00
_cell.angle_beta   90.00
_cell.angle_gamma   90.00
#
_symmetry.space_group_name_H-M   'P 1'
#
loop_
_entity.id
_entity.type
_entity.pdbx_description
1 polymer ?
#
loop_
_entity_poly.entity_id
_entity_poly.type
_entity_poly.pdbx_seq_one_letter_code
_entity_poly.pdbx_strand_id
1 'polypeptide(L)'
;QLSSDLAKRLAEGVKQVITKEYELFDFRRTEVPPLLLLLDRSDDAITPLLNQWTYQAMVHELLGINNNRIDLSRVPGISKDLREVVLSAENDEFYANNMYLNFAEIGSNIKNLMEDFQRKKPKEQQRLESIADMKAFV
;
A
#
# COMPACT_ATOMS: atom_id res chain seq x y z
N GLN A 1 10.53 26.37 -12.68
CA GLN A 1 9.71 25.94 -11.54
C GLN A 1 8.50 26.86 -11.50
N LEU A 2 7.30 26.35 -11.76
CA LEU A 2 6.09 27.15 -11.65
C LEU A 2 5.74 27.26 -10.16
N SER A 3 5.36 28.44 -9.68
CA SER A 3 4.92 28.62 -8.29
C SER A 3 3.44 28.25 -8.18
N SER A 4 3.07 27.35 -7.27
CA SER A 4 1.66 27.04 -6.97
C SER A 4 1.05 28.04 -5.99
N ASP A 5 0.10 28.84 -6.47
CA ASP A 5 -0.69 29.75 -5.63
C ASP A 5 -1.55 29.00 -4.60
N LEU A 6 -2.01 27.79 -4.93
CA LEU A 6 -2.77 26.94 -4.01
C LEU A 6 -1.89 26.48 -2.85
N ALA A 7 -0.69 26.00 -3.13
CA ALA A 7 0.27 25.61 -2.10
C ALA A 7 0.65 26.80 -1.21
N LYS A 8 0.83 28.00 -1.80
CA LYS A 8 1.11 29.23 -1.03
C LYS A 8 -0.03 29.59 -0.08
N ARG A 9 -1.28 29.62 -0.58
CA ARG A 9 -2.46 29.93 0.25
C ARG A 9 -2.64 28.91 1.37
N LEU A 10 -2.40 27.63 1.10
CA LEU A 10 -2.43 26.59 2.13
C LEU A 10 -1.34 26.81 3.18
N ALA A 11 -0.10 27.15 2.76
CA ALA A 11 1.00 27.45 3.68
C ALA A 11 0.66 28.62 4.62
N GLU A 12 0.09 29.69 4.06
CA GLU A 12 -0.35 30.86 4.83
C GLU A 12 -1.46 30.48 5.83
N GLY A 13 -2.43 29.66 5.41
CA GLY A 13 -3.49 29.15 6.28
C GLY A 13 -2.95 28.29 7.43
N VAL A 14 -2.05 27.34 7.14
CA VAL A 14 -1.38 26.51 8.16
C VAL A 14 -0.63 27.39 9.15
N LYS A 15 0.15 28.38 8.67
CA LYS A 15 0.88 29.31 9.53
C LYS A 15 -0.06 30.12 10.42
N GLN A 16 -1.19 30.58 9.90
CA GLN A 16 -2.19 31.29 10.68
C GLN A 16 -2.79 30.42 11.79
N VAL A 17 -3.12 29.17 11.50
CA VAL A 17 -3.64 28.22 12.51
C VAL A 17 -2.60 27.97 13.60
N ILE A 18 -1.35 27.69 13.24
CA ILE A 18 -0.26 27.49 14.21
C ILE A 18 -0.06 28.72 15.10
N THR A 19 -0.15 29.92 14.53
CA THR A 19 0.01 31.17 15.29
C THR A 19 -1.17 31.42 16.24
N LYS A 20 -2.41 31.14 15.80
CA LYS A 20 -3.62 31.32 16.60
C LYS A 20 -3.70 30.32 17.74
N GLU A 21 -3.37 29.06 17.48
CA GLU A 21 -3.46 27.95 18.42
C GLU A 21 -2.09 27.63 19.05
N TYR A 22 -1.25 28.64 19.30
CA TYR A 22 0.16 28.45 19.68
C TYR A 22 0.37 27.45 20.84
N GLU A 23 -0.54 27.43 21.83
CA GLU A 23 -0.45 26.52 22.98
C GLU A 23 -0.47 25.03 22.57
N LEU A 24 -1.20 24.67 21.50
CA LEU A 24 -1.20 23.30 20.96
C LEU A 24 0.11 22.93 20.25
N PHE A 25 0.90 23.95 19.86
CA PHE A 25 2.14 23.82 19.09
C PHE A 25 3.39 24.16 19.91
N ASP A 26 3.29 24.30 21.24
CA ASP A 26 4.43 24.55 22.13
C ASP A 26 5.25 23.27 22.38
N PHE A 27 5.79 22.71 21.31
CA PHE A 27 6.63 21.52 21.36
C PHE A 27 8.04 21.84 21.88
N ARG A 28 8.72 20.80 22.38
CA ARG A 28 10.15 20.90 22.71
C ARG A 28 10.93 21.34 21.47
N ARG A 29 11.69 22.43 21.59
CA ARG A 29 12.55 22.93 20.51
C ARG A 29 13.63 21.91 20.16
N THR A 30 13.74 21.62 18.87
CA THR A 30 14.81 20.80 18.28
C THR A 30 15.93 21.69 17.75
N GLU A 31 17.15 21.17 17.64
CA GLU A 31 18.28 21.92 17.06
C GLU A 31 18.02 22.27 15.58
N VAL A 32 17.40 21.33 14.85
CA VAL A 32 16.96 21.52 13.47
C VAL A 32 15.44 21.62 13.44
N PRO A 33 14.85 22.74 12.98
CA PRO A 33 13.41 22.85 12.82
C PRO A 33 12.88 21.86 11.77
N PRO A 34 11.73 21.22 11.99
CA PRO A 34 11.10 20.41 10.96
C PRO A 34 10.64 21.28 9.78
N LEU A 35 10.76 20.75 8.56
CA LEU A 35 10.35 21.43 7.33
C LEU A 35 9.05 20.80 6.79
N LEU A 36 8.01 21.62 6.67
CA LEU A 36 6.79 21.25 5.94
C LEU A 36 6.93 21.64 4.47
N LEU A 37 7.03 20.64 3.59
CA LEU A 37 7.05 20.84 2.14
C LEU A 37 5.64 20.66 1.57
N LEU A 38 5.09 21.72 0.97
CA LEU A 38 3.81 21.68 0.27
C LEU A 38 4.05 21.64 -1.23
N LEU A 39 3.46 20.65 -1.90
CA LEU A 39 3.62 20.40 -3.33
C LEU A 39 2.26 20.46 -4.03
N ASP A 40 2.30 20.84 -5.31
CA ASP A 40 1.15 20.75 -6.20
C ASP A 40 1.36 19.58 -7.16
N ARG A 41 0.31 18.79 -7.40
CA ARG A 41 0.38 17.65 -8.32
C ARG A 41 0.65 18.10 -9.75
N SER A 42 0.30 19.35 -10.10
CA SER A 42 0.54 19.93 -11.43
C SER A 42 2.02 19.92 -11.86
N ASP A 43 2.95 19.94 -10.90
CA ASP A 43 4.38 19.93 -11.19
C ASP A 43 4.87 18.56 -11.71
N ASP A 44 4.10 17.50 -11.46
CA ASP A 44 4.39 16.16 -11.97
C ASP A 44 3.08 15.46 -12.37
N ALA A 45 2.62 15.71 -13.59
CA ALA A 45 1.46 15.01 -14.15
C ALA A 45 1.79 13.59 -14.64
N ILE A 46 3.08 13.22 -14.73
CA ILE A 46 3.51 11.99 -15.39
C ILE A 46 3.43 10.81 -14.42
N THR A 47 4.00 10.92 -13.22
CA THR A 47 4.05 9.81 -12.25
C THR A 47 2.70 9.12 -12.00
N PRO A 48 1.55 9.82 -11.83
CA PRO A 48 0.27 9.14 -11.62
C PRO A 48 -0.28 8.40 -12.85
N LEU A 49 0.30 8.63 -14.05
CA LEU A 49 -0.12 7.99 -15.29
C LEU A 49 0.77 6.80 -15.67
N LEU A 50 1.90 6.61 -15.00
CA LEU A 50 2.81 5.50 -15.26
C LEU A 50 2.26 4.22 -14.66
N ASN A 51 2.33 3.13 -15.42
CA ASN A 51 2.07 1.79 -14.89
C ASN A 51 3.10 1.45 -13.80
N GLN A 52 2.59 0.98 -12.67
CA GLN A 52 3.34 0.67 -11.47
C GLN A 52 3.60 -0.82 -11.36
N TRP A 53 4.82 -1.16 -10.97
CA TRP A 53 5.28 -2.55 -10.89
C TRP A 53 5.68 -2.99 -9.49
N THR A 54 5.53 -2.11 -8.49
CA THR A 54 5.70 -2.47 -7.08
C THR A 54 4.38 -2.98 -6.50
N TYR A 55 4.43 -3.90 -5.52
CA TYR A 55 3.24 -4.63 -5.07
C TYR A 55 2.05 -3.72 -4.74
N GLN A 56 2.22 -2.78 -3.82
CA GLN A 56 1.15 -1.92 -3.36
C GLN A 56 0.62 -1.02 -4.49
N ALA A 57 1.52 -0.44 -5.26
CA ALA A 57 1.16 0.51 -6.31
C ALA A 57 0.44 -0.19 -7.47
N MET A 58 0.93 -1.36 -7.89
CA MET A 58 0.29 -2.21 -8.90
C MET A 58 -1.11 -2.67 -8.46
N VAL A 59 -1.28 -3.06 -7.19
CA VAL A 59 -2.59 -3.43 -6.65
C VAL A 59 -3.54 -2.23 -6.64
N HIS A 60 -3.08 -1.05 -6.23
CA HIS A 60 -3.89 0.16 -6.24
C HIS A 60 -4.30 0.56 -7.66
N GLU A 61 -3.40 0.39 -8.64
CA GLU A 61 -3.67 0.71 -10.04
C GLU A 61 -4.69 -0.24 -10.68
N LEU A 62 -4.56 -1.55 -10.46
CA LEU A 62 -5.38 -2.55 -11.14
C LEU A 62 -6.70 -2.87 -10.44
N LEU A 63 -6.70 -2.85 -9.10
CA LEU A 63 -7.85 -3.28 -8.28
C LEU A 63 -8.43 -2.15 -7.43
N GLY A 64 -7.67 -1.08 -7.21
CA GLY A 64 -8.04 -0.02 -6.28
C GLY A 64 -7.84 -0.44 -4.83
N ILE A 65 -7.19 0.43 -4.06
CA ILE A 65 -7.14 0.30 -2.59
C ILE A 65 -7.88 1.51 -2.02
N ASN A 66 -8.92 1.26 -1.24
CA ASN A 66 -9.68 2.28 -0.54
C ASN A 66 -9.72 1.95 0.95
N ASN A 67 -9.18 2.84 1.81
CA ASN A 67 -9.06 2.61 3.25
C ASN A 67 -8.45 1.24 3.59
N ASN A 68 -7.34 0.90 2.91
CA ASN A 68 -6.64 -0.37 3.05
C ASN A 68 -7.48 -1.62 2.69
N ARG A 69 -8.57 -1.46 1.93
CA ARG A 69 -9.43 -2.56 1.46
C ARG A 69 -9.46 -2.64 -0.06
N ILE A 70 -9.59 -3.86 -0.56
CA ILE A 70 -9.75 -4.18 -1.99
C ILE A 70 -11.08 -4.90 -2.17
N ASP A 71 -11.84 -4.48 -3.18
CA ASP A 71 -13.03 -5.17 -3.65
C ASP A 71 -12.67 -6.15 -4.77
N LEU A 72 -12.82 -7.45 -4.50
CA LEU A 72 -12.61 -8.53 -5.45
C LEU A 72 -13.92 -9.07 -6.01
N SER A 73 -15.07 -8.44 -5.75
CA SER A 73 -16.39 -8.91 -6.20
C SER A 73 -16.51 -9.10 -7.72
N ARG A 74 -15.69 -8.38 -8.50
CA ARG A 74 -15.63 -8.46 -9.97
C ARG A 74 -14.71 -9.56 -10.48
N VAL A 75 -13.93 -10.19 -9.61
CA VAL A 75 -12.99 -11.27 -9.97
C VAL A 75 -13.75 -12.59 -10.14
N PRO A 76 -13.70 -13.22 -11.33
CA PRO A 76 -14.40 -14.48 -11.56
C PRO A 76 -13.94 -15.61 -10.63
N GLY A 77 -14.91 -16.28 -10.00
CA GLY A 77 -14.67 -17.44 -9.13
C GLY A 77 -13.99 -17.10 -7.80
N ILE A 78 -14.20 -15.89 -7.27
CA ILE A 78 -13.80 -15.53 -5.91
C ILE A 78 -14.81 -16.10 -4.90
N SER A 79 -14.32 -16.60 -3.76
CA SER A 79 -15.17 -17.00 -2.64
C SER A 79 -15.90 -15.79 -2.05
N LYS A 80 -17.07 -16.02 -1.42
CA LYS A 80 -17.82 -14.96 -0.73
C LYS A 80 -16.98 -14.30 0.37
N ASP A 81 -16.12 -15.08 1.03
CA ASP A 81 -15.29 -14.61 2.14
C ASP A 81 -14.11 -13.75 1.68
N LEU A 82 -13.73 -13.87 0.40
CA LEU A 82 -12.65 -13.10 -0.22
C LEU A 82 -13.16 -11.93 -1.08
N ARG A 83 -14.46 -11.59 -0.99
CA ARG A 83 -15.02 -10.45 -1.74
C ARG A 83 -14.37 -9.13 -1.35
N GLU A 84 -14.00 -8.98 -0.09
CA GLU A 84 -13.26 -7.83 0.40
C GLU A 84 -12.04 -8.31 1.17
N VAL A 85 -10.88 -7.75 0.83
CA VAL A 85 -9.61 -8.13 1.47
C VAL A 85 -8.97 -6.88 2.05
N VAL A 86 -8.45 -7.01 3.28
CA VAL A 86 -7.70 -5.96 3.96
C VAL A 86 -6.21 -6.13 3.63
N LEU A 87 -5.55 -5.05 3.19
CA LEU A 87 -4.09 -4.98 3.04
C LEU A 87 -3.50 -4.05 4.11
N SER A 88 -2.85 -4.63 5.11
CA SER A 88 -2.29 -3.88 6.24
C SER A 88 -0.88 -4.38 6.55
N ALA A 89 0.13 -3.53 6.38
CA ALA A 89 1.52 -3.86 6.72
C ALA A 89 1.73 -4.09 8.23
N GLU A 90 0.82 -3.62 9.07
CA GLU A 90 0.88 -3.85 10.52
C GLU A 90 0.39 -5.25 10.92
N ASN A 91 -0.55 -5.82 10.15
CA ASN A 91 -1.21 -7.08 10.48
C ASN A 91 -0.84 -8.24 9.55
N ASP A 92 -0.13 -7.96 8.46
CA ASP A 92 0.31 -8.94 7.46
C ASP A 92 1.82 -8.76 7.19
N GLU A 93 2.61 -9.66 7.77
CA GLU A 93 4.07 -9.68 7.64
C GLU A 93 4.52 -9.95 6.20
N PHE A 94 3.78 -10.80 5.46
CA PHE A 94 4.11 -11.05 4.06
C PHE A 94 3.92 -9.78 3.25
N TYR A 95 2.79 -9.10 3.42
CA TYR A 95 2.54 -7.83 2.75
C TYR A 95 3.57 -6.76 3.13
N ALA A 96 3.88 -6.59 4.42
CA ALA A 96 4.86 -5.63 4.89
C ALA A 96 6.25 -5.80 4.23
N ASN A 97 6.70 -7.05 4.11
CA ASN A 97 8.00 -7.37 3.52
C ASN A 97 8.03 -7.24 1.99
N ASN A 98 6.86 -7.25 1.33
CA ASN A 98 6.76 -7.27 -0.14
C ASN A 98 6.16 -5.99 -0.73
N MET A 99 5.59 -5.09 0.07
CA MET A 99 4.76 -3.96 -0.40
C MET A 99 5.45 -3.04 -1.42
N TYR A 100 6.79 -2.91 -1.34
CA TYR A 100 7.60 -2.07 -2.23
C TYR A 100 8.47 -2.87 -3.22
N LEU A 101 8.42 -4.20 -3.18
CA LEU A 101 9.18 -5.04 -4.11
C LEU A 101 8.53 -5.06 -5.49
N ASN A 102 9.33 -5.33 -6.52
CA ASN A 102 8.83 -5.39 -7.89
C ASN A 102 8.04 -6.70 -8.15
N PHE A 103 7.24 -6.72 -9.21
CA PHE A 103 6.39 -7.86 -9.55
C PHE A 103 7.13 -9.20 -9.69
N ALA A 104 8.36 -9.21 -10.21
CA ALA A 104 9.16 -10.42 -10.38
C ALA A 104 9.64 -10.99 -9.03
N GLU A 105 10.04 -10.11 -8.11
CA GLU A 105 10.45 -10.48 -6.75
C GLU A 105 9.28 -11.03 -5.95
N ILE A 106 8.10 -10.39 -6.03
CA ILE A 106 6.89 -10.86 -5.36
C ILE A 106 6.52 -12.26 -5.85
N GLY A 107 6.58 -12.51 -7.16
CA GLY A 107 6.30 -13.84 -7.73
C GLY A 107 7.20 -14.94 -7.15
N SER A 108 8.48 -14.64 -6.97
CA SER A 108 9.43 -15.55 -6.33
C SER A 108 9.13 -15.75 -4.83
N ASN A 109 8.78 -14.68 -4.12
CA ASN A 109 8.46 -14.73 -2.69
C ASN A 109 7.15 -15.46 -2.40
N ILE A 110 6.13 -15.31 -3.26
CA ILE A 110 4.89 -16.09 -3.18
C ILE A 110 5.21 -17.59 -3.32
N LYS A 111 6.05 -17.96 -4.28
CA LYS A 111 6.46 -19.35 -4.47
C LYS A 111 7.13 -19.91 -3.21
N ASN A 112 8.07 -19.18 -2.62
CA ASN A 112 8.75 -19.59 -1.39
C ASN A 112 7.78 -19.75 -0.22
N LEU A 113 6.85 -18.79 -0.05
CA LEU A 113 5.80 -18.87 0.98
C LEU A 113 4.95 -20.14 0.83
N MET A 114 4.62 -20.51 -0.40
CA MET A 114 3.84 -21.72 -0.69
C MET A 114 4.62 -23.01 -0.41
N GLU A 115 5.90 -23.07 -0.78
CA GLU A 115 6.78 -24.20 -0.45
C GLU A 115 6.91 -24.39 1.07
N ASP A 116 7.08 -23.29 1.81
CA ASP A 116 7.15 -23.32 3.28
C ASP A 116 5.84 -23.76 3.91
N PHE A 117 4.70 -23.31 3.37
CA PHE A 117 3.38 -23.74 3.82
C PHE A 117 3.16 -25.25 3.60
N GLN A 118 3.57 -25.78 2.45
CA GLN A 118 3.51 -27.22 2.16
C GLN A 118 4.40 -28.04 3.10
N ARG A 119 5.63 -27.57 3.38
CA ARG A 119 6.55 -28.24 4.31
C ARG A 119 6.03 -28.30 5.74
N LYS A 120 5.31 -27.28 6.18
CA LYS A 120 4.72 -27.19 7.53
C LYS A 120 3.45 -28.04 7.70
N LYS A 121 2.83 -28.54 6.62
CA LYS A 121 1.66 -29.42 6.70
C LYS A 121 2.03 -30.89 6.94
N PRO A 122 1.22 -31.65 7.72
CA PRO A 122 1.42 -33.10 7.92
C PRO A 122 1.38 -33.88 6.60
N LYS A 123 2.19 -34.94 6.50
CA LYS A 123 2.42 -35.74 5.28
C LYS A 123 1.17 -36.34 4.63
N GLU A 124 0.05 -36.48 5.35
CA GLU A 124 -1.22 -36.99 4.82
C GLU A 124 -1.95 -36.01 3.86
N GLN A 125 -1.60 -34.72 3.85
CA GLN A 125 -2.24 -33.69 3.02
C GLN A 125 -1.31 -33.11 1.93
N GLN A 126 -0.16 -33.74 1.65
CA GLN A 126 0.89 -33.18 0.79
C GLN A 126 0.64 -33.25 -0.73
N ARG A 127 -0.47 -33.83 -1.20
CA ARG A 127 -0.79 -33.89 -2.64
C ARG A 127 -1.62 -32.68 -3.08
N LEU A 128 -0.96 -31.54 -3.25
CA LEU A 128 -1.49 -30.42 -4.03
C LEU A 128 -0.41 -30.04 -5.05
N GLU A 129 -0.53 -30.56 -6.27
CA GLU A 129 0.49 -30.44 -7.32
C GLU A 129 0.24 -29.26 -8.27
N SER A 130 -0.95 -28.64 -8.26
CA SER A 130 -1.28 -27.54 -9.18
C SER A 130 -1.90 -26.29 -8.54
N ILE A 131 -1.77 -25.15 -9.24
CA ILE A 131 -2.43 -23.87 -8.89
C ILE A 131 -3.96 -24.01 -8.86
N ALA A 132 -4.53 -24.91 -9.66
CA ALA A 132 -5.95 -25.20 -9.65
C ALA A 132 -6.38 -25.94 -8.37
N ASP A 133 -5.56 -26.87 -7.88
CA ASP A 133 -5.85 -27.61 -6.64
C ASP A 133 -5.80 -26.68 -5.41
N MET A 134 -4.98 -25.63 -5.48
CA MET A 134 -4.85 -24.63 -4.42
C MET A 134 -6.06 -23.69 -4.34
N LYS A 135 -6.72 -23.42 -5.48
CA LYS A 135 -7.98 -22.66 -5.51
C LYS A 135 -9.17 -23.46 -4.99
N ALA A 136 -9.13 -24.79 -5.09
CA ALA A 136 -10.17 -25.71 -4.61
C ALA A 136 -10.10 -25.98 -3.10
N PHE A 137 -9.02 -25.54 -2.43
CA PHE A 137 -8.74 -25.85 -1.02
C PHE A 137 -9.11 -24.73 -0.04
N VAL A 138 -9.54 -23.56 -0.53
CA VAL A 138 -10.02 -22.40 0.24
C VAL A 138 -11.53 -22.32 0.19
#